data_AF-A0A6P0TJ96-F1
#
_entry.id   AF-A0A6P0TJ96-F1
#
_cell.length_a   1.000
_cell.length_b   1.000
_cell.length_c   1.000
_cell.angle_alpha   90.00
_cell.angle_beta   90.00
_cell.angle_gamma   90.00
#
_symmetry.space_group_name_H-M   'P 1'
#
loop_
_entity.id
_entity.type
_entity.pdbx_description
1 polymer ?
#
loop_
_entity_poly.entity_id
_entity_poly.type
_entity_poly.pdbx_seq_one_letter_code
_entity_poly.pdbx_strand_id
1 'polypeptide(L)'
;MAAPSSTRFYYLRWCLLIGVGLILSVGLHMGWQLCSVKALGSTVPPADAPILAQTTAPLPHILVQSAKTLYDNQRYIDASQQLREAAASYAVLGDRPSQAQTLALQSLALQKLGDWHNAQALLDESFALLNMIANPPVRIRAQIWNAQGHLYLAIGQTQAALISWENAEQDYLAADELAGAIGSQINQVQALESLGTYHRAAKILAEIETHLSEMPDSDIKVKGLLKLGNTLRLQGDLQRSQVQLKAGLDLAYSLNLSQLLSPLYLSLGNTEQILMARAMAFNLSDSLSDNLADANIPDAGQNHWQAALAFYQQAITTAPSLLNRVEAQLNQLRLLI
;
A
#
# COMPACT_ATOMS: atom_id res chain seq x y z
N MET A 1 -36.88 31.87 -28.53
CA MET A 1 -37.25 30.50 -28.11
C MET A 1 -35.96 29.78 -27.79
N ALA A 2 -35.68 29.59 -26.49
CA ALA A 2 -34.37 29.17 -25.98
C ALA A 2 -34.42 27.69 -25.55
N ALA A 3 -33.36 26.95 -25.88
CA ALA A 3 -33.15 25.55 -25.50
C ALA A 3 -32.64 25.45 -24.04
N PRO A 4 -33.05 24.42 -23.26
CA PRO A 4 -32.55 24.25 -21.91
C PRO A 4 -31.21 23.49 -21.87
N SER A 5 -30.33 23.98 -20.99
CA SER A 5 -28.94 23.58 -20.73
C SER A 5 -28.81 22.24 -20.00
N SER A 6 -27.89 21.39 -20.48
CA SER A 6 -27.52 20.07 -19.94
C SER A 6 -26.45 20.13 -18.83
N THR A 7 -26.73 20.82 -17.73
CA THR A 7 -25.79 20.97 -16.59
C THR A 7 -26.16 20.17 -15.33
N ARG A 8 -27.16 19.28 -15.41
CA ARG A 8 -27.70 18.59 -14.20
C ARG A 8 -27.20 17.16 -13.92
N PHE A 9 -26.27 16.61 -14.70
CA PHE A 9 -25.83 15.21 -14.51
C PHE A 9 -24.44 14.98 -13.89
N TYR A 10 -23.70 16.04 -13.53
CA TYR A 10 -22.33 15.89 -12.98
C TYR A 10 -22.18 16.02 -11.46
N TYR A 11 -23.23 16.36 -10.72
CA TYR A 11 -23.15 16.57 -9.26
C TYR A 11 -23.66 15.39 -8.40
N LEU A 12 -24.13 14.30 -9.01
CA LEU A 12 -24.79 13.20 -8.28
C LEU A 12 -23.88 11.99 -7.97
N ARG A 13 -22.55 12.18 -7.91
CA ARG A 13 -21.58 11.10 -7.62
C ARG A 13 -20.70 11.36 -6.39
N TRP A 14 -20.97 12.42 -5.61
CA TRP A 14 -20.11 12.87 -4.49
C TRP A 14 -20.82 13.07 -3.13
N CYS A 15 -22.04 12.54 -2.91
CA CYS A 15 -22.78 12.80 -1.66
C CYS A 15 -23.37 11.57 -0.95
N LEU A 16 -22.67 10.44 -0.90
CA LEU A 16 -23.06 9.33 -0.02
C LEU A 16 -21.89 8.90 0.85
N LEU A 17 -21.74 9.58 1.99
CA LEU A 17 -21.51 9.03 3.34
C LEU A 17 -21.04 10.15 4.30
N ILE A 18 -21.93 11.12 4.57
CA ILE A 18 -21.89 11.95 5.77
C ILE A 18 -23.28 11.91 6.40
N GLY A 19 -23.35 11.40 7.64
CA GLY A 19 -24.33 11.87 8.62
C GLY A 19 -25.57 11.01 8.87
N VAL A 20 -25.45 10.07 9.82
CA VAL A 20 -26.47 9.81 10.86
C VAL A 20 -25.66 9.39 12.09
N GLY A 21 -25.76 9.95 13.30
CA GLY A 21 -26.59 10.97 13.89
C GLY A 21 -26.21 10.97 15.38
N LEU A 22 -25.87 12.14 15.91
CA LEU A 22 -25.38 12.34 17.27
C LEU A 22 -26.59 12.54 18.23
N ILE A 23 -26.37 12.15 19.50
CA ILE A 23 -27.04 12.58 20.75
C ILE A 23 -28.20 11.70 21.27
N LEU A 24 -28.00 11.12 22.46
CA LEU A 24 -28.82 11.44 23.64
C LEU A 24 -28.11 11.05 24.95
N SER A 25 -27.83 12.10 25.73
CA SER A 25 -27.38 12.12 27.11
C SER A 25 -28.49 11.72 28.09
N VAL A 26 -28.17 10.91 29.11
CA VAL A 26 -28.78 11.03 30.45
C VAL A 26 -27.71 10.75 31.49
N GLY A 27 -27.47 11.75 32.35
CA GLY A 27 -26.56 11.65 33.48
C GLY A 27 -27.17 10.91 34.68
N LEU A 28 -26.29 10.44 35.56
CA LEU A 28 -26.61 10.18 36.96
C LEU A 28 -25.41 10.53 37.83
N HIS A 29 -25.68 11.41 38.78
CA HIS A 29 -24.81 11.88 39.84
C HIS A 29 -24.47 10.79 40.87
N MET A 30 -23.40 11.07 41.61
CA MET A 30 -23.21 10.79 43.05
C MET A 30 -22.97 9.35 43.51
N GLY A 31 -21.84 9.17 44.20
CA GLY A 31 -21.64 8.05 45.11
C GLY A 31 -20.20 7.79 45.54
N TRP A 32 -19.52 8.77 46.15
CA TRP A 32 -18.42 8.43 47.06
C TRP A 32 -19.02 7.68 48.26
N GLN A 33 -18.66 6.42 48.42
CA GLN A 33 -18.92 5.64 49.63
C GLN A 33 -17.57 5.16 50.16
N LEU A 34 -17.17 5.77 51.26
CA LEU A 34 -16.09 5.35 52.13
C LEU A 34 -16.48 4.00 52.76
N CYS A 35 -15.81 2.91 52.39
CA CYS A 35 -15.74 1.75 53.27
C CYS A 35 -14.62 1.98 54.28
N SER A 36 -15.01 2.35 55.50
CA SER A 36 -14.15 2.29 56.68
C SER A 36 -14.09 0.83 57.16
N VAL A 37 -12.91 0.21 57.11
CA VAL A 37 -12.63 -1.03 57.84
C VAL A 37 -11.60 -0.71 58.93
N LYS A 38 -12.10 -0.50 60.15
CA LYS A 38 -11.42 -0.86 61.40
C LYS A 38 -11.91 -2.26 61.75
N ALA A 39 -11.15 -3.20 62.30
CA ALA A 39 -9.77 -3.28 62.75
C ALA A 39 -9.48 -4.78 62.96
N LEU A 40 -8.20 -5.15 63.12
CA LEU A 40 -7.65 -6.01 64.20
C LEU A 40 -6.37 -6.67 63.70
N GLY A 41 -5.31 -6.47 64.46
CA GLY A 41 -3.97 -6.88 64.10
C GLY A 41 -3.72 -8.37 64.23
N SER A 42 -2.78 -8.85 63.44
CA SER A 42 -1.91 -9.97 63.76
C SER A 42 -0.64 -9.88 62.92
N THR A 43 0.46 -9.53 63.61
CA THR A 43 1.86 -9.89 63.35
C THR A 43 2.40 -9.86 61.91
N VAL A 44 3.20 -8.82 61.66
CA VAL A 44 4.10 -8.62 60.51
C VAL A 44 5.23 -9.66 60.50
N PRO A 45 5.45 -10.42 59.40
CA PRO A 45 6.78 -10.96 59.07
C PRO A 45 7.57 -9.90 58.27
N PRO A 46 8.92 -9.94 58.29
CA PRO A 46 9.74 -8.86 57.75
C PRO A 46 9.58 -8.73 56.23
N ALA A 47 9.75 -7.49 55.78
CA ALA A 47 9.60 -7.06 54.41
C ALA A 47 10.58 -7.78 53.47
N ASP A 48 10.05 -8.66 52.64
CA ASP A 48 10.57 -8.84 51.29
C ASP A 48 9.95 -7.74 50.44
N ALA A 49 10.77 -6.74 50.10
CA ALA A 49 10.39 -5.72 49.14
C ALA A 49 9.86 -6.41 47.87
N PRO A 50 8.71 -6.00 47.30
CA PRO A 50 8.36 -6.47 45.98
C PRO A 50 9.49 -5.99 45.06
N ILE A 51 10.26 -6.94 44.53
CA ILE A 51 11.10 -6.71 43.37
C ILE A 51 10.09 -6.27 42.31
N LEU A 52 9.99 -4.95 42.09
CA LEU A 52 9.31 -4.40 40.94
C LEU A 52 9.98 -5.08 39.75
N ALA A 53 9.30 -6.05 39.16
CA ALA A 53 9.70 -6.62 37.90
C ALA A 53 9.78 -5.44 36.94
N GLN A 54 11.01 -4.95 36.72
CA GLN A 54 11.29 -4.01 35.65
C GLN A 54 10.93 -4.77 34.40
N THR A 55 9.70 -4.56 33.92
CA THR A 55 9.29 -5.00 32.60
C THR A 55 10.18 -4.18 31.69
N THR A 56 11.27 -4.78 31.23
CA THR A 56 12.20 -4.13 30.32
C THR A 56 11.38 -3.69 29.13
N ALA A 57 11.23 -2.38 28.95
CA ALA A 57 10.51 -1.82 27.82
C ALA A 57 11.06 -2.46 26.53
N PRO A 58 10.21 -2.85 25.56
CA PRO A 58 10.68 -3.49 24.34
C PRO A 58 11.73 -2.61 23.65
N LEU A 59 12.81 -3.22 23.16
CA LEU A 59 13.83 -2.49 22.42
C LEU A 59 13.19 -1.80 21.18
N PRO A 60 13.58 -0.56 20.85
CA PRO A 60 12.89 0.24 19.83
C PRO A 60 12.87 -0.43 18.45
N HIS A 61 13.92 -1.18 18.09
CA HIS A 61 13.93 -1.93 16.83
C HIS A 61 12.86 -3.04 16.77
N ILE A 62 12.51 -3.65 17.90
CA ILE A 62 11.43 -4.66 17.98
C ILE A 62 10.07 -3.98 17.74
N LEU A 63 9.86 -2.80 18.33
CA LEU A 63 8.66 -2.01 18.09
C LEU A 63 8.53 -1.62 16.61
N VAL A 64 9.62 -1.19 15.96
CA VAL A 64 9.61 -0.89 14.52
C VAL A 64 9.23 -2.12 13.69
N GLN A 65 9.77 -3.30 13.99
CA GLN A 65 9.43 -4.52 13.24
C GLN A 65 7.97 -4.95 13.47
N SER A 66 7.50 -4.90 14.71
CA SER A 66 6.09 -5.19 15.03
C SER A 66 5.15 -4.21 14.34
N ALA A 67 5.49 -2.91 14.32
CA ALA A 67 4.71 -1.89 13.65
C ALA A 67 4.66 -2.06 12.12
N LYS A 68 5.74 -2.54 11.49
CA LYS A 68 5.72 -2.91 10.07
C LYS A 68 4.73 -4.04 9.80
N THR A 69 4.73 -5.09 10.63
CA THR A 69 3.73 -6.16 10.53
C THR A 69 2.30 -5.62 10.73
N LEU A 70 2.09 -4.71 11.68
CA LEU A 70 0.78 -4.06 11.87
C LEU A 70 0.37 -3.24 10.63
N TYR A 71 1.31 -2.48 10.05
CA TYR A 71 1.09 -1.69 8.85
C TYR A 71 0.72 -2.57 7.65
N ASP A 72 1.45 -3.68 7.44
CA ASP A 72 1.17 -4.65 6.37
C ASP A 72 -0.21 -5.31 6.53
N ASN A 73 -0.64 -5.49 7.78
CA ASN A 73 -1.99 -5.96 8.13
C ASN A 73 -3.03 -4.84 8.24
N GLN A 74 -2.72 -3.64 7.76
CA GLN A 74 -3.63 -2.49 7.67
C GLN A 74 -4.10 -1.95 9.03
N ARG A 75 -3.44 -2.34 10.12
CA ARG A 75 -3.66 -1.81 11.47
C ARG A 75 -2.88 -0.52 11.66
N TYR A 76 -3.23 0.50 10.87
CA TYR A 76 -2.45 1.74 10.76
C TYR A 76 -2.42 2.57 12.05
N ILE A 77 -3.50 2.54 12.83
CA ILE A 77 -3.56 3.22 14.14
C ILE A 77 -2.53 2.61 15.09
N ASP A 78 -2.55 1.29 15.24
CA ASP A 78 -1.65 0.55 16.13
C ASP A 78 -0.19 0.68 15.66
N ALA A 79 0.05 0.58 14.35
CA ALA A 79 1.38 0.79 13.76
C ALA A 79 1.91 2.20 14.06
N SER A 80 1.09 3.24 13.87
CA SER A 80 1.48 4.62 14.16
C SER A 80 1.79 4.84 15.65
N GLN A 81 1.02 4.22 16.55
CA GLN A 81 1.29 4.29 17.98
C GLN A 81 2.63 3.64 18.34
N GLN A 82 2.88 2.41 17.88
CA GLN A 82 4.15 1.74 18.17
C GLN A 82 5.37 2.44 17.56
N LEU A 83 5.24 3.02 16.36
CA LEU A 83 6.33 3.81 15.76
C LEU A 83 6.61 5.09 16.55
N ARG A 84 5.59 5.71 17.13
CA ARG A 84 5.76 6.87 18.03
C ARG A 84 6.58 6.50 19.27
N GLU A 85 6.24 5.37 19.90
CA GLU A 85 6.94 4.86 21.07
C GLU A 85 8.41 4.53 20.73
N ALA A 86 8.64 3.89 19.58
CA ALA A 86 9.99 3.60 19.08
C ALA A 86 10.80 4.88 18.79
N ALA A 87 10.19 5.89 18.14
CA ALA A 87 10.85 7.16 17.84
C ALA A 87 11.24 7.90 19.12
N ALA A 88 10.36 7.93 20.13
CA ALA A 88 10.64 8.51 21.44
C ALA A 88 11.81 7.79 22.14
N SER A 89 11.87 6.45 22.05
CA SER A 89 12.98 5.68 22.59
C SER A 89 14.30 5.97 21.86
N TYR A 90 14.31 6.08 20.53
CA TYR A 90 15.51 6.45 19.78
C TYR A 90 15.98 7.88 20.10
N ALA A 91 15.05 8.81 20.35
CA ALA A 91 15.37 10.16 20.79
C ALA A 91 16.11 10.16 22.15
N VAL A 92 15.63 9.37 23.12
CA VAL A 92 16.29 9.21 24.44
C VAL A 92 17.69 8.58 24.30
N LEU A 93 17.86 7.64 23.37
CA LEU A 93 19.14 7.00 23.07
C LEU A 93 20.11 7.91 22.28
N GLY A 94 19.62 9.02 21.72
CA GLY A 94 20.40 9.90 20.85
C GLY A 94 20.69 9.32 19.45
N ASP A 95 20.01 8.24 19.05
CA ASP A 95 20.16 7.61 17.73
C ASP A 95 19.32 8.36 16.69
N ARG A 96 19.86 9.49 16.21
CA ARG A 96 19.22 10.36 15.22
C ARG A 96 18.89 9.65 13.90
N PRO A 97 19.79 8.82 13.30
CA PRO A 97 19.44 8.04 12.12
C PRO A 97 18.18 7.20 12.28
N SER A 98 18.11 6.40 13.35
CA SER A 98 16.98 5.50 13.57
C SER A 98 15.71 6.26 13.96
N GLN A 99 15.84 7.37 14.69
CA GLN A 99 14.71 8.26 14.97
C GLN A 99 14.12 8.81 13.67
N ALA A 100 14.94 9.38 12.79
CA ALA A 100 14.49 9.94 11.50
C ALA A 100 13.82 8.89 10.62
N GLN A 101 14.39 7.68 10.53
CA GLN A 101 13.76 6.56 9.82
C GLN A 101 12.39 6.20 10.41
N THR A 102 12.30 6.16 11.75
CA THR A 102 11.07 5.75 12.45
C THR A 102 9.95 6.77 12.28
N LEU A 103 10.27 8.06 12.32
CA LEU A 103 9.34 9.16 12.05
C LEU A 103 8.80 9.10 10.61
N ALA A 104 9.66 8.80 9.62
CA ALA A 104 9.22 8.61 8.24
C ALA A 104 8.31 7.37 8.05
N LEU A 105 8.57 6.27 8.79
CA LEU A 105 7.65 5.12 8.81
C LEU A 105 6.31 5.49 9.46
N GLN A 106 6.33 6.27 10.55
CA GLN A 106 5.12 6.73 11.21
C GLN A 106 4.29 7.62 10.29
N SER A 107 4.93 8.50 9.50
CA SER A 107 4.23 9.36 8.56
C SER A 107 3.47 8.56 7.49
N LEU A 108 4.02 7.44 7.02
CA LEU A 108 3.32 6.53 6.10
C LEU A 108 2.03 5.96 6.72
N ALA A 109 2.05 5.59 8.00
CA ALA A 109 0.85 5.14 8.71
C ALA A 109 -0.20 6.25 8.84
N LEU A 110 0.23 7.48 9.14
CA LEU A 110 -0.66 8.64 9.20
C LEU A 110 -1.26 9.02 7.83
N GLN A 111 -0.49 8.89 6.76
CA GLN A 111 -0.99 9.06 5.39
C GLN A 111 -2.13 8.08 5.08
N LYS A 112 -2.04 6.83 5.52
CA LYS A 112 -3.15 5.85 5.36
C LYS A 112 -4.40 6.22 6.16
N LEU A 113 -4.25 7.02 7.21
CA LEU A 113 -5.34 7.53 8.03
C LEU A 113 -5.89 8.88 7.53
N GLY A 114 -5.29 9.47 6.50
CA GLY A 114 -5.66 10.78 5.99
C GLY A 114 -5.18 11.95 6.86
N ASP A 115 -4.27 11.70 7.80
CA ASP A 115 -3.71 12.73 8.68
C ASP A 115 -2.47 13.38 8.03
N TRP A 116 -2.73 14.13 6.97
CA TRP A 116 -1.70 14.72 6.11
C TRP A 116 -0.82 15.74 6.85
N HIS A 117 -1.41 16.50 7.76
CA HIS A 117 -0.70 17.55 8.49
C HIS A 117 0.35 16.96 9.44
N ASN A 118 -0.05 15.98 10.26
CA ASN A 118 0.91 15.32 11.16
C ASN A 118 1.93 14.49 10.36
N ALA A 119 1.53 13.88 9.23
CA ALA A 119 2.46 13.18 8.36
C ALA A 119 3.56 14.11 7.81
N GLN A 120 3.20 15.32 7.35
CA GLN A 120 4.18 16.32 6.88
C GLN A 120 5.12 16.73 8.02
N ALA A 121 4.58 17.03 9.21
CA ALA A 121 5.40 17.45 10.35
C ALA A 121 6.46 16.40 10.74
N LEU A 122 6.11 15.11 10.72
CA LEU A 122 7.06 14.03 10.99
C LEU A 122 8.15 13.91 9.91
N LEU A 123 7.81 14.16 8.64
CA LEU A 123 8.80 14.16 7.56
C LEU A 123 9.75 15.35 7.65
N ASP A 124 9.23 16.53 7.98
CA ASP A 124 10.04 17.73 8.22
C ASP A 124 11.03 17.49 9.37
N GLU A 125 10.57 16.90 10.48
CA GLU A 125 11.42 16.50 11.61
C GLU A 125 12.46 15.45 11.18
N SER A 126 12.08 14.47 10.37
CA SER A 126 12.99 13.44 9.85
C SER A 126 14.13 14.04 9.04
N PHE A 127 13.82 14.98 8.12
CA PHE A 127 14.85 15.69 7.36
C PHE A 127 15.72 16.58 8.25
N ALA A 128 15.13 17.29 9.21
CA ALA A 128 15.87 18.13 10.14
C ALA A 128 16.88 17.30 10.96
N LEU A 129 16.49 16.13 11.46
CA LEU A 129 17.37 15.21 12.17
C LEU A 129 18.52 14.72 11.31
N LEU A 130 18.28 14.34 10.05
CA LEU A 130 19.35 13.92 9.15
C LEU A 130 20.33 15.06 8.83
N ASN A 131 19.84 16.29 8.66
CA ASN A 131 20.69 17.45 8.36
C ASN A 131 21.66 17.81 9.50
N MET A 132 21.42 17.31 10.73
CA MET A 132 22.32 17.47 11.87
C MET A 132 23.45 16.43 11.90
N ILE A 133 23.43 15.43 11.02
CA ILE A 133 24.41 14.34 11.00
C ILE A 133 25.48 14.65 9.96
N ALA A 134 26.74 14.64 10.38
CA ALA A 134 27.85 14.68 9.43
C ALA A 134 27.84 13.37 8.61
N ASN A 135 27.64 13.47 7.29
CA ASN A 135 27.43 12.36 6.36
C ASN A 135 26.18 11.52 6.71
N PRO A 136 24.96 12.05 6.46
CA PRO A 136 23.73 11.33 6.77
C PRO A 136 23.63 10.05 5.94
N PRO A 137 23.12 8.94 6.52
CA PRO A 137 22.96 7.68 5.81
C PRO A 137 22.00 7.84 4.63
N VAL A 138 22.54 7.71 3.42
CA VAL A 138 21.84 7.96 2.16
C VAL A 138 20.60 7.07 2.01
N ARG A 139 20.69 5.81 2.45
CA ARG A 139 19.56 4.87 2.53
C ARG A 139 18.37 5.42 3.33
N ILE A 140 18.61 6.07 4.46
CA ILE A 140 17.52 6.62 5.29
C ILE A 140 16.95 7.87 4.61
N ARG A 141 17.79 8.70 3.99
CA ARG A 141 17.34 9.84 3.20
C ARG A 141 16.43 9.42 2.05
N ALA A 142 16.77 8.33 1.35
CA ALA A 142 15.94 7.72 0.31
C ALA A 142 14.54 7.34 0.81
N GLN A 143 14.45 6.76 2.02
CA GLN A 143 13.18 6.35 2.63
C GLN A 143 12.30 7.55 2.98
N ILE A 144 12.90 8.62 3.51
CA ILE A 144 12.17 9.86 3.83
C ILE A 144 11.66 10.50 2.52
N TRP A 145 12.51 10.60 1.49
CA TRP A 145 12.09 11.08 0.17
C TRP A 145 10.95 10.26 -0.42
N ASN A 146 11.02 8.94 -0.33
CA ASN A 146 9.96 8.07 -0.82
C ASN A 146 8.63 8.30 -0.07
N ALA A 147 8.68 8.46 1.26
CA ALA A 147 7.51 8.77 2.07
C ALA A 147 6.93 10.17 1.77
N GLN A 148 7.79 11.16 1.50
CA GLN A 148 7.39 12.50 1.06
C GLN A 148 6.71 12.48 -0.31
N GLY A 149 7.20 11.66 -1.25
CA GLY A 149 6.56 11.48 -2.55
C GLY A 149 5.13 10.94 -2.42
N HIS A 150 4.91 9.94 -1.55
CA HIS A 150 3.58 9.42 -1.27
C HIS A 150 2.65 10.48 -0.67
N LEU A 151 3.14 11.29 0.26
CA LEU A 151 2.35 12.40 0.83
C LEU A 151 1.95 13.41 -0.24
N TYR A 152 2.90 13.85 -1.07
CA TYR A 152 2.62 14.81 -2.14
C TYR A 152 1.61 14.28 -3.14
N LEU A 153 1.71 13.01 -3.54
CA LEU A 153 0.72 12.42 -4.42
C LEU A 153 -0.68 12.42 -3.78
N ALA A 154 -0.78 12.04 -2.50
CA ALA A 154 -2.05 11.96 -1.79
C ALA A 154 -2.77 13.32 -1.67
N ILE A 155 -2.01 14.42 -1.59
CA ILE A 155 -2.55 15.79 -1.54
C ILE A 155 -2.62 16.47 -2.92
N GLY A 156 -2.45 15.71 -4.00
CA GLY A 156 -2.60 16.20 -5.39
C GLY A 156 -1.41 16.99 -5.95
N GLN A 157 -0.26 16.99 -5.27
CA GLN A 157 0.96 17.66 -5.70
C GLN A 157 1.85 16.72 -6.54
N THR A 158 1.31 16.23 -7.65
CA THR A 158 1.95 15.19 -8.48
C THR A 158 3.36 15.53 -8.95
N GLN A 159 3.63 16.78 -9.31
CA GLN A 159 4.98 17.20 -9.73
C GLN A 159 5.99 17.14 -8.57
N ALA A 160 5.58 17.53 -7.35
CA ALA A 160 6.43 17.45 -6.17
C ALA A 160 6.66 15.98 -5.76
N ALA A 161 5.65 15.13 -5.95
CA ALA A 161 5.76 13.69 -5.75
C ALA A 161 6.81 13.07 -6.69
N LEU A 162 6.76 13.40 -7.98
CA LEU A 162 7.74 12.97 -8.98
C LEU A 162 9.17 13.33 -8.57
N ILE A 163 9.42 14.60 -8.21
CA ILE A 163 10.75 15.07 -7.77
C ILE A 163 11.22 14.31 -6.53
N SER A 164 10.32 14.06 -5.57
CA SER A 164 10.65 13.31 -4.36
C SER A 164 11.07 11.88 -4.68
N TRP A 165 10.41 11.22 -5.64
CA TRP A 165 10.79 9.88 -6.06
C TRP A 165 12.02 9.83 -6.96
N GLU A 166 12.30 10.87 -7.74
CA GLU A 166 13.58 11.03 -8.46
C GLU A 166 14.75 11.13 -7.45
N ASN A 167 14.59 11.93 -6.39
CA ASN A 167 15.59 11.99 -5.30
C ASN A 167 15.73 10.66 -4.55
N ALA A 168 14.61 9.99 -4.27
CA ALA A 168 14.63 8.69 -3.59
C ALA A 168 15.36 7.63 -4.43
N GLU A 169 15.10 7.56 -5.74
CA GLU A 169 15.80 6.66 -6.66
C GLU A 169 17.31 6.90 -6.61
N GLN A 170 17.75 8.15 -6.76
CA GLN A 170 19.18 8.49 -6.73
C GLN A 170 19.84 8.03 -5.43
N ASP A 171 19.20 8.28 -4.28
CA ASP A 171 19.72 7.88 -2.98
C ASP A 171 19.70 6.35 -2.78
N TYR A 172 18.68 5.65 -3.27
CA TYR A 172 18.65 4.19 -3.23
C TYR A 172 19.74 3.57 -4.08
N LEU A 173 19.98 4.08 -5.30
CA LEU A 173 21.07 3.62 -6.16
C LEU A 173 22.43 3.87 -5.51
N ALA A 174 22.65 5.03 -4.89
CA ALA A 174 23.87 5.35 -4.17
C ALA A 174 24.08 4.49 -2.90
N ALA A 175 23.03 3.82 -2.42
CA ALA A 175 23.06 2.90 -1.29
C ALA A 175 23.04 1.42 -1.70
N ASP A 176 23.16 1.11 -3.00
CA ASP A 176 23.04 -0.24 -3.58
C ASP A 176 21.70 -0.95 -3.24
N GLU A 177 20.64 -0.17 -3.04
CA GLU A 177 19.30 -0.64 -2.64
C GLU A 177 18.35 -0.70 -3.85
N LEU A 178 18.61 -1.63 -4.76
CA LEU A 178 17.89 -1.76 -6.03
C LEU A 178 16.36 -1.91 -5.86
N ALA A 179 15.92 -2.59 -4.80
CA ALA A 179 14.49 -2.73 -4.48
C ALA A 179 13.82 -1.36 -4.27
N GLY A 180 14.50 -0.46 -3.55
CA GLY A 180 14.04 0.89 -3.30
C GLY A 180 14.03 1.72 -4.59
N ALA A 181 15.08 1.60 -5.41
CA ALA A 181 15.17 2.29 -6.70
C ALA A 181 14.02 1.90 -7.64
N ILE A 182 13.78 0.60 -7.85
CA ILE A 182 12.67 0.10 -8.67
C ILE A 182 11.32 0.58 -8.10
N GLY A 183 11.16 0.53 -6.78
CA GLY A 183 9.96 1.04 -6.11
C GLY A 183 9.70 2.52 -6.41
N SER A 184 10.73 3.36 -6.31
CA SER A 184 10.67 4.78 -6.64
C SER A 184 10.35 5.02 -8.12
N GLN A 185 11.02 4.31 -9.03
CA GLN A 185 10.78 4.40 -10.48
C GLN A 185 9.32 4.07 -10.85
N ILE A 186 8.72 3.04 -10.23
CA ILE A 186 7.30 2.70 -10.45
C ILE A 186 6.37 3.82 -9.97
N ASN A 187 6.73 4.51 -8.88
CA ASN A 187 5.96 5.66 -8.42
C ASN A 187 6.13 6.86 -9.38
N GLN A 188 7.33 7.08 -9.93
CA GLN A 188 7.57 8.10 -10.95
C GLN A 188 6.72 7.85 -12.21
N VAL A 189 6.61 6.60 -12.66
CA VAL A 189 5.74 6.24 -13.80
C VAL A 189 4.30 6.72 -13.57
N GLN A 190 3.71 6.40 -12.41
CA GLN A 190 2.35 6.84 -12.08
C GLN A 190 2.19 8.37 -12.05
N ALA A 191 3.19 9.07 -11.52
CA ALA A 191 3.20 10.54 -11.52
C ALA A 191 3.28 11.10 -12.96
N LEU A 192 4.17 10.54 -13.78
CA LEU A 192 4.40 10.97 -15.16
C LEU A 192 3.15 10.78 -16.02
N GLU A 193 2.43 9.69 -15.86
CA GLU A 193 1.15 9.43 -16.53
C GLU A 193 0.08 10.44 -16.13
N SER A 194 -0.04 10.69 -14.83
CA SER A 194 -0.98 11.69 -14.30
C SER A 194 -0.67 13.10 -14.82
N LEU A 195 0.59 13.37 -15.16
CA LEU A 195 1.06 14.61 -15.79
C LEU A 195 0.97 14.58 -17.34
N GLY A 196 0.51 13.48 -17.93
CA GLY A 196 0.38 13.31 -19.39
C GLY A 196 1.71 13.04 -20.13
N THR A 197 2.78 12.71 -19.42
CA THR A 197 4.14 12.53 -19.98
C THR A 197 4.46 11.07 -20.29
N TYR A 198 3.58 10.41 -21.05
CA TYR A 198 3.61 8.96 -21.32
C TYR A 198 4.93 8.43 -21.91
N HIS A 199 5.62 9.22 -22.73
CA HIS A 199 6.92 8.80 -23.28
C HIS A 199 8.00 8.63 -22.20
N ARG A 200 8.02 9.51 -21.19
CA ARG A 200 8.97 9.36 -20.06
C ARG A 200 8.62 8.13 -19.22
N ALA A 201 7.33 7.94 -18.96
CA ALA A 201 6.82 6.77 -18.25
C ALA A 201 7.22 5.46 -18.96
N ALA A 202 7.05 5.37 -20.28
CA ALA A 202 7.43 4.21 -21.07
C ALA A 202 8.94 3.90 -21.01
N LYS A 203 9.79 4.94 -21.01
CA LYS A 203 11.24 4.77 -20.87
C LYS A 203 11.62 4.15 -19.52
N ILE A 204 11.08 4.67 -18.42
CA ILE A 204 11.34 4.14 -17.08
C ILE A 204 10.86 2.70 -16.96
N LEU A 205 9.72 2.34 -17.56
CA LEU A 205 9.24 0.95 -17.56
C LEU A 205 10.19 -0.01 -18.27
N ALA A 206 10.78 0.39 -19.40
CA ALA A 206 11.77 -0.42 -20.11
C ALA A 206 13.06 -0.61 -19.28
N GLU A 207 13.48 0.42 -18.55
CA GLU A 207 14.62 0.34 -17.62
C GLU A 207 14.32 -0.62 -16.46
N ILE A 208 13.12 -0.54 -15.86
CA ILE A 208 12.66 -1.47 -14.82
C ILE A 208 12.64 -2.91 -15.33
N GLU A 209 12.10 -3.16 -16.52
CA GLU A 209 12.07 -4.49 -17.13
C GLU A 209 13.47 -5.07 -17.30
N THR A 210 14.41 -4.27 -17.78
CA THR A 210 15.81 -4.67 -17.96
C THR A 210 16.43 -5.04 -16.62
N HIS A 211 16.31 -4.17 -15.61
CA HIS A 211 16.86 -4.42 -14.28
C HIS A 211 16.24 -5.66 -13.61
N LEU A 212 14.92 -5.86 -13.71
CA LEU A 212 14.26 -7.04 -13.15
C LEU A 212 14.72 -8.33 -13.85
N SER A 213 15.00 -8.28 -15.15
CA SER A 213 15.46 -9.45 -15.90
C SER A 213 16.88 -9.89 -15.47
N GLU A 214 17.74 -8.93 -15.17
CA GLU A 214 19.13 -9.16 -14.74
C GLU A 214 19.25 -9.51 -13.24
N MET A 215 18.23 -9.16 -12.45
CA MET A 215 18.26 -9.39 -11.02
C MET A 215 18.17 -10.90 -10.68
N PRO A 216 18.95 -11.38 -9.70
CA PRO A 216 18.80 -12.73 -9.19
C PRO A 216 17.40 -12.99 -8.65
N ASP A 217 17.00 -14.26 -8.74
CA ASP A 217 15.74 -14.76 -8.22
C ASP A 217 15.61 -14.49 -6.72
N SER A 218 14.61 -13.70 -6.36
CA SER A 218 14.41 -13.15 -5.01
C SER A 218 12.97 -12.70 -4.80
N ASP A 219 12.57 -12.49 -3.54
CA ASP A 219 11.25 -11.93 -3.21
C ASP A 219 11.07 -10.51 -3.75
N ILE A 220 12.16 -9.75 -3.84
CA ILE A 220 12.20 -8.42 -4.43
C ILE A 220 11.84 -8.49 -5.92
N LYS A 221 12.40 -9.46 -6.67
CA LYS A 221 12.10 -9.65 -8.10
C LYS A 221 10.62 -9.94 -8.32
N VAL A 222 10.05 -10.83 -7.52
CA VAL A 222 8.62 -11.15 -7.55
C VAL A 222 7.75 -9.91 -7.30
N LYS A 223 8.07 -9.13 -6.26
CA LYS A 223 7.34 -7.89 -5.94
C LYS A 223 7.48 -6.84 -7.06
N GLY A 224 8.66 -6.75 -7.68
CA GLY A 224 8.91 -5.89 -8.83
C GLY A 224 8.07 -6.27 -10.03
N LEU A 225 8.05 -7.56 -10.41
CA LEU A 225 7.24 -8.11 -11.49
C LEU A 225 5.74 -7.91 -11.25
N LEU A 226 5.27 -8.12 -10.02
CA LEU A 226 3.88 -7.85 -9.62
C LEU A 226 3.50 -6.39 -9.86
N LYS A 227 4.33 -5.45 -9.39
CA LYS A 227 4.07 -4.01 -9.53
C LYS A 227 4.14 -3.58 -10.99
N LEU A 228 5.17 -4.01 -11.71
CA LEU A 228 5.34 -3.74 -13.14
C LEU A 228 4.13 -4.24 -13.94
N GLY A 229 3.70 -5.49 -13.71
CA GLY A 229 2.53 -6.06 -14.36
C GLY A 229 1.24 -5.29 -14.08
N ASN A 230 1.06 -4.80 -12.85
CA ASN A 230 -0.06 -3.92 -12.52
C ASN A 230 0.00 -2.57 -13.24
N THR A 231 1.17 -1.95 -13.33
CA THR A 231 1.36 -0.69 -14.06
C THR A 231 1.09 -0.85 -15.55
N LEU A 232 1.61 -1.92 -16.17
CA LEU A 232 1.34 -2.25 -17.58
C LEU A 232 -0.15 -2.50 -17.83
N ARG A 233 -0.86 -3.14 -16.89
CA ARG A 233 -2.33 -3.31 -16.97
C ARG A 233 -3.05 -1.97 -16.97
N LEU A 234 -2.67 -1.04 -16.09
CA LEU A 234 -3.27 0.29 -16.02
C LEU A 234 -3.04 1.10 -17.30
N GLN A 235 -1.90 0.88 -17.97
CA GLN A 235 -1.58 1.44 -19.28
C GLN A 235 -2.34 0.81 -20.45
N GLY A 236 -3.00 -0.33 -20.24
CA GLY A 236 -3.64 -1.11 -21.29
C GLY A 236 -2.69 -2.01 -22.09
N ASP A 237 -1.43 -2.14 -21.67
CA ASP A 237 -0.46 -3.13 -22.18
C ASP A 237 -0.68 -4.49 -21.50
N LEU A 238 -1.84 -5.07 -21.80
CA LEU A 238 -2.36 -6.26 -21.11
C LEU A 238 -1.51 -7.50 -21.39
N GLN A 239 -0.92 -7.59 -22.59
CA GLN A 239 -0.06 -8.69 -22.98
C GLN A 239 1.22 -8.68 -22.14
N ARG A 240 1.93 -7.54 -22.07
CA ARG A 240 3.14 -7.44 -21.23
C ARG A 240 2.78 -7.58 -19.76
N SER A 241 1.65 -7.02 -19.31
CA SER A 241 1.14 -7.24 -17.95
C SER A 241 1.05 -8.74 -17.62
N GLN A 242 0.39 -9.53 -18.48
CA GLN A 242 0.22 -10.97 -18.27
C GLN A 242 1.58 -11.70 -18.22
N VAL A 243 2.53 -11.34 -19.10
CA VAL A 243 3.88 -11.93 -19.13
C VAL A 243 4.61 -11.67 -17.81
N GLN A 244 4.67 -10.42 -17.35
CA GLN A 244 5.39 -10.08 -16.11
C GLN A 244 4.74 -10.71 -14.88
N LEU A 245 3.40 -10.74 -14.82
CA LEU A 245 2.67 -11.35 -13.71
C LEU A 245 2.84 -12.88 -13.67
N LYS A 246 2.86 -13.56 -14.82
CA LYS A 246 3.13 -15.01 -14.88
C LYS A 246 4.55 -15.33 -14.45
N ALA A 247 5.55 -14.58 -14.95
CA ALA A 247 6.93 -14.73 -14.51
C ALA A 247 7.07 -14.52 -12.99
N GLY A 248 6.37 -13.53 -12.43
CA GLY A 248 6.32 -13.30 -10.99
C GLY A 248 5.68 -14.48 -10.23
N LEU A 249 4.60 -15.04 -10.74
CA LEU A 249 3.90 -16.19 -10.14
C LEU A 249 4.77 -17.44 -10.14
N ASP A 250 5.40 -17.77 -11.27
CA ASP A 250 6.28 -18.94 -11.40
C ASP A 250 7.47 -18.84 -10.43
N LEU A 251 8.06 -17.64 -10.32
CA LEU A 251 9.14 -17.38 -9.39
C LEU A 251 8.69 -17.41 -7.92
N ALA A 252 7.48 -16.92 -7.61
CA ALA A 252 6.93 -17.01 -6.26
C ALA A 252 6.75 -18.47 -5.82
N TYR A 253 6.35 -19.35 -6.74
CA TYR A 253 6.28 -20.79 -6.49
C TYR A 253 7.66 -21.41 -6.24
N SER A 254 8.64 -21.15 -7.12
CA SER A 254 9.97 -21.75 -6.99
C SER A 254 10.68 -21.34 -5.69
N LEU A 255 10.42 -20.12 -5.20
CA LEU A 255 10.98 -19.58 -3.97
C LEU A 255 10.12 -19.84 -2.72
N ASN A 256 8.98 -20.54 -2.83
CA ASN A 256 8.03 -20.80 -1.73
C ASN A 256 7.49 -19.53 -1.05
N LEU A 257 7.26 -18.46 -1.81
CA LEU A 257 6.79 -17.16 -1.33
C LEU A 257 5.26 -17.12 -1.26
N SER A 258 4.67 -17.96 -0.41
CA SER A 258 3.21 -18.14 -0.27
C SER A 258 2.42 -16.82 -0.11
N GLN A 259 2.99 -15.85 0.60
CA GLN A 259 2.39 -14.54 0.85
C GLN A 259 2.23 -13.68 -0.42
N LEU A 260 2.95 -14.00 -1.50
CA LEU A 260 2.88 -13.27 -2.78
C LEU A 260 1.97 -13.93 -3.81
N LEU A 261 1.54 -15.18 -3.58
CA LEU A 261 0.69 -15.92 -4.53
C LEU A 261 -0.67 -15.24 -4.74
N SER A 262 -1.38 -14.93 -3.66
CA SER A 262 -2.71 -14.32 -3.74
C SER A 262 -2.73 -12.97 -4.48
N PRO A 263 -1.81 -12.01 -4.19
CA PRO A 263 -1.68 -10.78 -4.98
C PRO A 263 -1.42 -11.02 -6.48
N LEU A 264 -0.54 -11.96 -6.83
CA LEU A 264 -0.22 -12.27 -8.23
C LEU A 264 -1.42 -12.86 -8.96
N TYR A 265 -2.13 -13.79 -8.31
CA TYR A 265 -3.36 -14.36 -8.85
C TYR A 265 -4.46 -13.32 -9.03
N LEU A 266 -4.68 -12.46 -8.04
CA LEU A 266 -5.64 -11.38 -8.14
C LEU A 266 -5.32 -10.45 -9.32
N SER A 267 -4.05 -10.04 -9.45
CA SER A 267 -3.59 -9.20 -10.56
C SER A 267 -3.74 -9.89 -11.92
N LEU A 268 -3.43 -11.18 -12.03
CA LEU A 268 -3.64 -11.96 -13.26
C LEU A 268 -5.11 -12.01 -13.64
N GLY A 269 -5.99 -12.32 -12.68
CA GLY A 269 -7.44 -12.32 -12.92
C GLY A 269 -7.95 -10.96 -13.39
N ASN A 270 -7.45 -9.87 -12.79
CA ASN A 270 -7.77 -8.51 -13.22
C ASN A 270 -7.30 -8.23 -14.67
N THR A 271 -6.13 -8.73 -15.08
CA THR A 271 -5.64 -8.60 -16.46
C THR A 271 -6.51 -9.41 -17.43
N GLU A 272 -6.83 -10.66 -17.09
CA GLU A 272 -7.70 -11.52 -17.91
C GLU A 272 -9.11 -10.94 -18.07
N GLN A 273 -9.67 -10.33 -17.02
CA GLN A 273 -10.97 -9.69 -17.10
C GLN A 273 -11.00 -8.52 -18.11
N ILE A 274 -9.92 -7.74 -18.21
CA ILE A 274 -9.82 -6.66 -19.20
C ILE A 274 -9.61 -7.25 -20.60
N LEU A 275 -8.80 -8.30 -20.75
CA LEU A 275 -8.62 -9.02 -22.02
C LEU A 275 -9.95 -9.61 -22.53
N MET A 276 -10.73 -10.22 -21.64
CA MET A 276 -12.09 -10.70 -21.93
C MET A 276 -12.97 -9.57 -22.45
N ALA A 277 -13.06 -8.45 -21.72
CA ALA A 277 -13.86 -7.30 -22.14
C ALA A 277 -13.43 -6.74 -23.50
N ARG A 278 -12.11 -6.69 -23.76
CA ARG A 278 -11.56 -6.25 -25.04
C ARG A 278 -11.95 -7.21 -26.17
N ALA A 279 -11.83 -8.51 -25.97
CA ALA A 279 -12.22 -9.52 -26.94
C ALA A 279 -13.72 -9.43 -27.27
N MET A 280 -14.58 -9.29 -26.25
CA MET A 280 -16.02 -9.13 -26.44
C MET A 280 -16.39 -7.84 -27.19
N ALA A 281 -15.70 -6.73 -26.91
CA ALA A 281 -15.94 -5.45 -27.57
C ALA A 281 -15.57 -5.47 -29.07
N PHE A 282 -14.43 -6.08 -29.44
CA PHE A 282 -14.04 -6.24 -30.84
C PHE A 282 -15.06 -7.08 -31.64
N ASN A 283 -15.60 -8.12 -31.02
CA ASN A 283 -16.63 -8.95 -31.67
C ASN A 283 -17.93 -8.17 -31.90
N LEU A 284 -18.32 -7.30 -30.95
CA LEU A 284 -19.49 -6.46 -31.13
C LEU A 284 -19.31 -5.50 -32.31
N SER A 285 -18.11 -4.92 -32.50
CA SER A 285 -17.83 -4.08 -33.66
C SER A 285 -17.85 -4.84 -34.99
N ASP A 286 -17.38 -6.09 -35.03
CA ASP A 286 -17.44 -6.92 -36.25
C ASP A 286 -18.88 -7.39 -36.56
N SER A 287 -19.69 -7.68 -35.54
CA SER A 287 -21.09 -8.07 -35.70
C SER A 287 -22.00 -6.96 -36.24
N LEU A 288 -21.60 -5.69 -36.10
CA LEU A 288 -22.30 -4.54 -36.69
C LEU A 288 -21.92 -4.30 -38.16
N SER A 289 -20.98 -5.08 -38.72
CA SER A 289 -20.63 -5.08 -40.14
C SER A 289 -21.39 -6.18 -40.89
N ASP A 290 -22.56 -5.84 -41.46
CA ASP A 290 -23.44 -6.48 -42.48
C ASP A 290 -23.49 -8.02 -42.73
N ASN A 291 -22.79 -8.89 -42.01
CA ASN A 291 -22.80 -10.35 -42.19
C ASN A 291 -22.99 -11.08 -40.85
N LEU A 292 -24.21 -11.00 -40.32
CA LEU A 292 -24.61 -11.53 -39.01
C LEU A 292 -24.92 -13.04 -38.95
N ALA A 293 -24.52 -13.84 -39.95
CA ALA A 293 -24.83 -15.27 -39.97
C ALA A 293 -23.73 -16.16 -39.37
N ASP A 294 -22.49 -15.67 -39.25
CA ASP A 294 -21.32 -16.46 -38.83
C ASP A 294 -20.61 -15.89 -37.58
N ALA A 295 -21.28 -15.02 -36.80
CA ALA A 295 -20.72 -14.47 -35.56
C ALA A 295 -20.65 -15.53 -34.45
N ASN A 296 -19.74 -16.49 -34.62
CA ASN A 296 -19.27 -17.37 -33.58
C ASN A 296 -18.71 -16.48 -32.46
N ILE A 297 -19.30 -16.51 -31.26
CA ILE A 297 -18.65 -15.92 -30.08
C ILE A 297 -17.28 -16.63 -29.98
N PRO A 298 -16.13 -15.99 -30.28
CA PRO A 298 -14.90 -16.73 -30.46
C PRO A 298 -14.34 -17.17 -29.11
N ASP A 299 -13.76 -18.37 -29.08
CA ASP A 299 -13.10 -19.05 -27.96
C ASP A 299 -12.25 -18.11 -27.08
N ALA A 300 -11.63 -17.06 -27.64
CA ALA A 300 -10.75 -16.15 -26.93
C ALA A 300 -11.41 -15.44 -25.74
N GLY A 301 -12.63 -14.88 -25.91
CA GLY A 301 -13.33 -14.20 -24.81
C GLY A 301 -13.71 -15.16 -23.68
N GLN A 302 -14.15 -16.37 -24.06
CA GLN A 302 -14.50 -17.44 -23.12
C GLN A 302 -13.25 -17.98 -22.39
N ASN A 303 -12.13 -18.12 -23.10
CA ASN A 303 -10.85 -18.53 -22.52
C ASN A 303 -10.36 -17.53 -21.47
N HIS A 304 -10.43 -16.22 -21.76
CA HIS A 304 -10.08 -15.18 -20.81
C HIS A 304 -11.03 -15.15 -19.59
N TRP A 305 -12.33 -15.36 -19.79
CA TRP A 305 -13.29 -15.49 -18.69
C TRP A 305 -12.95 -16.67 -17.78
N GLN A 306 -12.66 -17.85 -18.35
CA GLN A 306 -12.27 -19.05 -17.59
C GLN A 306 -10.96 -18.82 -16.83
N ALA A 307 -9.96 -18.22 -17.47
CA ALA A 307 -8.69 -17.89 -16.85
C ALA A 307 -8.87 -16.92 -15.69
N ALA A 308 -9.65 -15.85 -15.87
CA ALA A 308 -9.94 -14.87 -14.82
C ALA A 308 -10.61 -15.52 -13.61
N LEU A 309 -11.63 -16.36 -13.85
CA LEU A 309 -12.32 -17.10 -12.81
C LEU A 309 -11.38 -18.02 -12.03
N ALA A 310 -10.54 -18.78 -12.72
CA ALA A 310 -9.56 -19.68 -12.11
C ALA A 310 -8.54 -18.89 -11.25
N PHE A 311 -8.04 -17.77 -11.76
CA PHE A 311 -7.12 -16.92 -11.00
C PHE A 311 -7.77 -16.30 -9.77
N TYR A 312 -9.01 -15.81 -9.84
CA TYR A 312 -9.69 -15.32 -8.64
C TYR A 312 -9.94 -16.41 -7.60
N GLN A 313 -10.29 -17.63 -8.02
CA GLN A 313 -10.39 -18.77 -7.10
C GLN A 313 -9.06 -19.06 -6.38
N GLN A 314 -7.94 -19.07 -7.12
CA GLN A 314 -6.61 -19.24 -6.53
C GLN A 314 -6.24 -18.07 -5.61
N ALA A 315 -6.60 -16.84 -5.97
CA ALA A 315 -6.36 -15.68 -5.12
C ALA A 315 -7.09 -15.79 -3.77
N ILE A 316 -8.31 -16.33 -3.75
CA ILE A 316 -9.12 -16.55 -2.55
C ILE A 316 -8.50 -17.63 -1.66
N THR A 317 -8.12 -18.78 -2.23
CA THR A 317 -7.59 -19.93 -1.48
C THR A 317 -6.21 -19.66 -0.90
N THR A 318 -5.40 -18.86 -1.58
CA THR A 318 -4.04 -18.52 -1.15
C THR A 318 -3.96 -17.23 -0.33
N ALA A 319 -5.08 -16.53 -0.09
CA ALA A 319 -5.10 -15.22 0.57
C ALA A 319 -4.71 -15.30 2.06
N PRO A 320 -3.56 -14.70 2.46
CA PRO A 320 -3.22 -14.54 3.87
C PRO A 320 -3.99 -13.37 4.51
N SER A 321 -4.43 -12.40 3.70
CA SER A 321 -5.12 -11.19 4.15
C SER A 321 -6.61 -11.22 3.80
N LEU A 322 -7.43 -10.59 4.65
CA LEU A 322 -8.87 -10.45 4.41
C LEU A 322 -9.15 -9.59 3.17
N LEU A 323 -8.36 -8.53 2.95
CA LEU A 323 -8.57 -7.60 1.84
C LEU A 323 -8.47 -8.31 0.48
N ASN A 324 -7.36 -9.01 0.22
CA ASN A 324 -7.17 -9.69 -1.08
C ASN A 324 -8.25 -10.75 -1.32
N ARG A 325 -8.68 -11.42 -0.25
CA ARG A 325 -9.78 -12.40 -0.32
C ARG A 325 -11.09 -11.73 -0.72
N VAL A 326 -11.46 -10.63 -0.06
CA VAL A 326 -12.69 -9.90 -0.36
C VAL A 326 -12.64 -9.31 -1.76
N GLU A 327 -11.52 -8.72 -2.18
CA GLU A 327 -11.36 -8.17 -3.52
C GLU A 327 -11.49 -9.26 -4.59
N ALA A 328 -10.83 -10.41 -4.41
CA ALA A 328 -10.96 -11.55 -5.32
C ALA A 328 -12.39 -12.11 -5.37
N GLN A 329 -13.09 -12.20 -4.22
CA GLN A 329 -14.50 -12.62 -4.16
C GLN A 329 -15.42 -11.64 -4.90
N LEU A 330 -15.21 -10.33 -4.73
CA LEU A 330 -15.98 -9.30 -5.43
C LEU A 330 -15.74 -9.35 -6.94
N ASN A 331 -14.48 -9.49 -7.37
CA ASN A 331 -14.15 -9.56 -8.79
C ASN A 331 -14.65 -10.87 -9.42
N GLN A 332 -14.59 -11.99 -8.69
CA GLN A 332 -15.23 -13.25 -9.09
C GLN A 332 -16.74 -13.09 -9.25
N LEU A 333 -17.42 -12.51 -8.26
CA LEU A 333 -18.86 -12.29 -8.34
C LEU A 333 -19.23 -11.43 -9.55
N ARG A 334 -18.46 -10.37 -9.81
CA ARG A 334 -18.65 -9.48 -10.96
C ARG A 334 -18.47 -10.18 -12.31
N LEU A 335 -17.71 -11.27 -12.39
CA LEU A 335 -17.60 -12.09 -13.60
C LEU A 335 -18.79 -13.03 -13.82
N LEU A 336 -19.56 -13.32 -12.77
CA LEU A 336 -20.65 -14.31 -12.77
C LEU A 336 -22.04 -13.69 -12.94
N ILE A 337 -22.17 -12.36 -12.77
CA ILE A 337 -23.42 -11.60 -12.88
C ILE A 337 -23.38 -10.66 -14.09
#